data_AF-A0A7H8QES9-F1
#
_entry.id   AF-A0A7H8QES9-F1
#
_cell.length_a   1.000
_cell.length_b   1.000
_cell.length_c   1.000
_cell.angle_alpha   90.00
_cell.angle_beta   90.00
_cell.angle_gamma   90.00
#
_symmetry.space_group_name_H-M   'P 1'
#
loop_
_entity.id
_entity.type
_entity.pdbx_description
1 polymer ?
#
loop_
_entity_poly.entity_id
_entity_poly.type
_entity_poly.pdbx_seq_one_letter_code
_entity_poly.pdbx_strand_id
1 'polypeptide(L)' 'MAVENKPEEQYASRKEREEIGRRTNAGFARVERTEVEEGASEIPTGPIGQKLSEEEIRRRVGEGNFETAKDDRQTNSINS' A
#
# COMPACT_ATOMS: atom_id res chain seq x y z
N MET A 1 -3.21 14.21 3.15
CA MET A 1 -4.06 13.46 2.20
C MET A 1 -5.11 12.74 3.02
N ALA A 2 -6.39 13.04 2.80
CA ALA A 2 -7.48 12.40 3.54
C ALA A 2 -7.66 10.98 2.99
N VAL A 3 -7.59 9.97 3.87
CA VAL A 3 -8.01 8.61 3.54
C VAL A 3 -9.54 8.65 3.51
N GLU A 4 -10.12 8.68 2.31
CA GLU A 4 -11.55 8.45 2.15
C GLU A 4 -11.88 7.06 2.68
N ASN A 5 -12.48 6.99 3.87
CA ASN A 5 -13.13 5.80 4.37
C ASN A 5 -14.31 5.48 3.44
N LYS A 6 -14.06 4.63 2.43
CA LYS A 6 -15.15 4.08 1.62
C LYS A 6 -16.06 3.30 2.56
N PRO A 7 -17.39 3.53 2.52
CA PRO A 7 -18.31 2.76 3.35
C PRO A 7 -18.13 1.28 3.03
N GLU A 8 -18.04 0.43 4.07
CA GLU A 8 -18.10 -1.01 3.89
C GLU A 8 -19.40 -1.34 3.14
N GLU A 9 -19.28 -1.89 1.94
CA GLU A 9 -20.45 -2.26 1.13
C GLU A 9 -21.23 -3.36 1.86
N GLN A 10 -22.32 -2.98 2.51
CA GLN A 10 -23.22 -3.94 3.15
C GLN A 10 -24.15 -4.52 2.09
N TYR A 11 -23.81 -5.72 1.60
CA TYR A 11 -24.62 -6.42 0.60
C TYR A 11 -25.91 -6.97 1.22
N ALA A 12 -27.04 -6.62 0.61
CA ALA A 12 -28.38 -6.89 1.12
C ALA A 12 -28.77 -8.38 1.03
N SER A 13 -28.12 -9.17 0.17
CA SER A 13 -28.45 -10.60 0.03
C SER A 13 -27.27 -11.52 -0.32
N ARG A 14 -27.41 -12.81 0.01
CA ARG A 14 -26.44 -13.86 -0.38
C ARG A 14 -26.29 -13.97 -1.90
N LYS A 15 -27.41 -13.88 -2.63
CA LYS A 15 -27.43 -13.98 -4.10
C LYS A 15 -26.64 -12.84 -4.75
N GLU A 16 -26.80 -11.63 -4.23
CA GLU A 16 -26.07 -10.45 -4.66
C GLU A 16 -24.56 -10.61 -4.44
N ARG A 17 -24.14 -11.11 -3.27
CA ARG A 17 -22.72 -11.41 -3.00
C ARG A 17 -22.14 -12.45 -3.96
N GLU A 18 -22.88 -13.52 -4.24
CA GLU A 18 -22.43 -14.57 -5.16
C GLU A 18 -22.35 -14.09 -6.62
N GLU A 19 -23.23 -13.16 -7.03
CA GLU A 19 -23.17 -12.53 -8.35
C GLU A 19 -21.97 -11.61 -8.49
N ILE A 20 -21.72 -10.77 -7.48
CA ILE A 20 -20.55 -9.88 -7.42
C ILE A 20 -19.28 -10.72 -7.44
N GLY A 21 -19.18 -11.75 -6.59
CA GLY A 21 -18.01 -12.63 -6.55
C GLY A 21 -17.72 -13.29 -7.90
N ARG A 22 -18.75 -13.74 -8.62
CA ARG A 22 -18.58 -14.30 -9.98
C ARG A 22 -18.07 -13.27 -10.98
N ARG A 23 -18.62 -12.05 -10.97
CA ARG A 23 -18.19 -10.96 -11.87
C ARG A 23 -16.75 -10.54 -11.57
N THR A 24 -16.40 -10.41 -10.29
CA THR A 24 -15.05 -10.07 -9.82
C THR A 24 -14.04 -11.14 -10.23
N ASN A 25 -14.32 -12.42 -9.98
CA ASN A 25 -13.44 -13.51 -10.39
C ASN A 25 -13.23 -13.56 -11.92
N ALA A 26 -14.27 -13.33 -12.70
CA ALA A 26 -14.15 -13.26 -14.16
C ALA A 26 -13.28 -12.08 -14.62
N GLY A 27 -13.33 -10.95 -13.90
CA GLY A 27 -12.46 -9.80 -14.14
C GLY A 27 -10.99 -10.11 -13.86
N PHE A 28 -10.69 -10.72 -12.70
CA PHE A 28 -9.33 -11.11 -12.34
C PHE A 28 -8.75 -12.15 -13.31
N ALA A 29 -9.52 -13.18 -13.65
CA ALA A 29 -9.08 -14.20 -14.61
C ALA A 29 -8.74 -13.61 -16.00
N ARG A 30 -9.35 -12.48 -16.38
CA ARG A 30 -9.01 -11.76 -17.62
C ARG A 30 -7.66 -11.06 -17.50
N VAL A 31 -7.42 -10.37 -16.38
CA VAL A 31 -6.17 -9.64 -16.14
C VAL A 31 -5.00 -10.60 -15.97
N GLU A 32 -5.16 -11.69 -15.22
CA GLU A 32 -4.10 -12.70 -15.02
C GLU A 32 -3.65 -13.38 -16.32
N ARG A 33 -4.55 -13.54 -17.29
CA ARG A 33 -4.25 -14.13 -18.60
C ARG A 33 -3.79 -13.12 -19.63
N THR A 34 -3.79 -11.84 -19.29
CA THR A 34 -3.30 -10.82 -20.21
C THR A 34 -1.79 -10.93 -20.24
N GLU A 35 -1.23 -11.33 -21.38
CA GLU A 35 0.20 -11.25 -21.62
C GLU A 35 0.62 -9.79 -21.48
N VAL A 36 1.47 -9.53 -20.49
CA VAL A 36 2.09 -8.22 -20.31
C VAL A 36 3.29 -8.14 -21.24
N GLU A 37 3.49 -6.99 -21.88
CA GLU A 37 4.68 -6.78 -22.72
C GLU A 37 5.96 -7.06 -21.92
N GLU A 38 6.96 -7.62 -22.60
CA GLU A 38 8.27 -7.87 -22.00
C GLU A 38 8.85 -6.54 -21.48
N GLY A 39 9.09 -6.47 -20.16
CA GLY A 39 9.52 -5.24 -19.47
C GLY A 39 8.41 -4.46 -18.75
N ALA A 40 7.12 -4.80 -18.92
CA ALA A 40 6.01 -4.11 -18.24
C ALA A 40 5.98 -4.28 -16.70
N SER A 41 6.69 -5.29 -16.19
CA SER A 41 6.90 -5.53 -14.76
C SER A 41 8.27 -5.06 -14.25
N GLU A 42 9.07 -4.38 -15.07
CA GLU A 42 10.33 -3.79 -14.63
C GLU A 42 10.02 -2.63 -13.67
N ILE A 43 10.00 -2.95 -12.38
CA ILE A 43 10.12 -1.92 -11.35
C ILE A 43 11.39 -1.16 -11.67
N PRO A 44 11.34 0.18 -11.86
CA PRO A 44 12.53 0.95 -12.19
C PRO A 44 13.60 0.72 -11.13
N THR A 45 14.59 -0.12 -11.42
CA THR A 45 15.75 -0.35 -10.56
C THR A 45 16.77 0.76 -10.77
N GLY A 46 16.29 1.99 -10.93
CA GLY A 46 17.14 3.16 -10.98
C GLY A 46 18.04 3.21 -9.74
N PRO A 47 19.15 3.96 -9.80
CA PRO A 47 20.04 4.08 -8.66
C PRO A 47 19.22 4.49 -7.44
N ILE A 48 19.23 3.64 -6.40
CA ILE A 48 18.66 3.98 -5.10
C ILE A 48 19.30 5.31 -4.71
N GLY A 49 18.48 6.32 -4.42
CA GLY A 49 18.97 7.64 -4.04
C GLY A 49 20.04 7.53 -2.96
N GLN A 50 20.99 8.46 -2.94
CA GLN A 50 22.07 8.45 -1.95
C GLN A 50 21.49 8.33 -0.54
N LYS A 51 22.12 7.50 0.30
CA LYS A 51 21.77 7.42 1.71
C LYS A 51 21.89 8.80 2.32
N LEU A 52 20.82 9.27 2.95
CA LEU A 52 20.83 10.55 3.67
C LEU A 52 21.73 10.43 4.90
N SER A 53 22.43 11.51 5.23
CA SER A 53 23.14 11.60 6.51
C SER A 53 22.14 11.65 7.67
N GLU A 54 22.54 11.24 8.86
CA GLU A 54 21.66 11.32 10.03
C GLU A 54 21.18 12.75 10.32
N GLU A 55 22.02 13.75 10.09
CA GLU A 55 21.66 15.16 10.24
C GLU A 55 20.53 15.55 9.28
N GLU A 56 20.59 15.05 8.04
CA GLU A 56 19.55 15.29 7.04
C GLU A 56 18.25 14.57 7.38
N ILE A 57 18.35 13.35 7.92
CA ILE A 57 17.19 12.60 8.41
C ILE A 57 16.57 13.36 9.58
N ARG A 58 17.35 13.75 10.60
CA ARG A 58 16.92 14.55 11.76
C ARG A 58 16.22 15.84 11.34
N ARG A 59 16.77 16.56 10.36
CA ARG A 59 16.16 17.79 9.83
C ARG A 59 14.80 17.54 9.20
N ARG A 60 14.63 16.41 8.49
CA ARG A 60 13.38 16.07 7.79
C ARG A 60 12.30 15.54 8.72
N VAL A 61 12.64 14.63 9.63
CA VAL A 61 11.65 13.93 10.47
C VAL A 61 11.45 14.61 11.82
N GLY A 62 12.39 15.46 12.25
CA GLY A 62 12.44 16.06 13.57
C GLY A 62 13.16 15.18 14.61
N GLU A 63 13.77 15.81 15.61
CA GLU A 63 14.60 15.14 16.63
C GLU A 63 13.83 14.08 17.43
N GLY A 64 12.60 14.42 17.87
CA GLY A 64 11.75 13.48 18.61
C GLY A 64 11.42 12.22 17.81
N ASN A 65 11.05 12.37 16.54
CA ASN A 65 10.74 11.21 15.68
C ASN A 65 12.00 10.42 15.31
N PHE A 66 13.14 11.09 15.11
CA PHE A 66 14.40 10.43 14.78
C PHE A 66 14.87 9.53 15.92
N GLU A 67 14.81 10.01 17.16
CA GLU A 67 15.19 9.20 18.33
C GLU A 67 14.16 8.11 18.64
N THR A 68 12.87 8.41 18.46
CA THR A 68 11.80 7.42 18.66
C THR A 68 11.88 6.28 17.64
N ALA A 69 12.18 6.58 16.38
CA ALA A 69 12.31 5.58 15.31
C ALA A 69 13.49 4.61 15.50
N LYS A 70 14.43 4.89 16.41
CA LYS A 70 15.54 4.00 16.76
C LYS A 70 15.16 2.96 17.82
N ASP A 71 14.03 3.13 18.50
CA ASP A 71 13.57 2.17 19.51
C ASP A 71 12.60 1.17 18.85
N ASP A 72 13.10 -0.02 18.52
CA ASP A 72 12.35 -1.12 17.90
C ASP A 72 11.14 -1.60 18.74
N ARG A 73 11.00 -1.13 19.99
CA ARG A 73 9.84 -1.41 20.86
C ARG A 73 8.66 -0.48 20.62
N GLN A 74 8.81 0.53 19.76
CA GLN A 74 7.73 1.43 19.36
C GLN A 74 6.77 0.69 18.43
N THR A 75 5.67 0.21 19.00
CA THR A 75 4.50 -0.17 18.22
C THR A 75 3.83 1.12 17.77
N ASN A 76 4.09 1.54 16.54
CA ASN A 76 3.37 2.65 15.91
C ASN A 76 1.90 2.26 15.77
N SER A 77 1.11 2.49 16.83
CA SER A 77 -0.35 2.43 16.76
C SER A 77 -0.79 3.64 15.93
N ILE A 78 -1.03 3.42 14.65
CA ILE A 78 -1.52 4.46 13.74
C ILE A 78 -3.00 4.80 14.06
N ASN A 79 -3.68 4.01 14.89
CA ASN A 79 -5.07 4.24 15.31
C ASN A 79 -5.31 3.76 16.76
N SER A 80 -4.96 4.57 17.76
CA SER A 80 -5.53 4.45 19.10
C SER A 80 -6.71 5.39 19.28
#